data_AF-A0A3N6F7S5-F1
#
_entry.id   AF-A0A3N6F7S5-F1
#
_cell.length_a   1.000
_cell.length_b   1.000
_cell.length_c   1.000
_cell.angle_alpha   90.00
_cell.angle_beta   90.00
_cell.angle_gamma   90.00
#
_symmetry.space_group_name_H-M   'P 1'
#
loop_
_entity.id
_entity.type
_entity.pdbx_description
1 polymer ?
#
loop_
_entity_poly.entity_id
_entity_poly.type
_entity_poly.pdbx_seq_one_letter_code
_entity_poly.pdbx_strand_id
1 'polypeptide(L)'
;MLVGLFVGKRNSRPWIVSDELWLLIKPLLPQPAPKLVAGRPRVPDRQALCGILFVLHTGIQWEYLPQELGFGSGMTCWRRLAAWNEAGVWDRLHAVLLTKLRSAKQLDWSRAVIDSSHVRAARRGPKAGPARSTEHVRAASITSSSTGRASRSRCR
;
A
#
# COMPACT_ATOMS: atom_id res chain seq x y z
N MET A 1 -22.69 22.36 -10.95
CA MET A 1 -21.37 22.69 -11.52
C MET A 1 -20.34 22.71 -10.41
N LEU A 2 -19.50 21.67 -10.32
CA LEU A 2 -18.05 21.68 -10.02
C LEU A 2 -17.61 20.22 -9.79
N VAL A 3 -17.55 19.40 -10.85
CA VAL A 3 -16.87 18.11 -10.78
C VAL A 3 -15.37 18.38 -10.99
N GLY A 4 -14.70 18.72 -9.90
CA GLY A 4 -13.25 18.86 -9.87
C GLY A 4 -12.58 17.50 -10.05
N LEU A 5 -11.84 17.39 -11.15
CA LEU A 5 -10.94 16.29 -11.48
C LEU A 5 -10.10 15.87 -10.26
N PHE A 6 -10.31 14.66 -9.76
CA PHE A 6 -9.39 14.00 -8.83
C PHE A 6 -8.30 13.23 -9.60
N VAL A 7 -7.78 13.80 -10.68
CA VAL A 7 -6.43 13.42 -11.12
C VAL A 7 -5.52 14.09 -10.10
N GLY A 8 -5.17 13.32 -9.06
CA GLY A 8 -4.40 13.81 -7.92
C GLY A 8 -3.24 14.68 -8.42
N LYS A 9 -3.19 15.93 -7.93
CA LYS A 9 -1.98 16.74 -8.04
C LYS A 9 -0.85 15.82 -7.58
N ARG A 10 0.10 15.52 -8.47
CA ARG A 10 1.34 14.85 -8.07
C ARG A 10 2.02 15.77 -7.09
N ASN A 11 1.79 15.55 -5.79
CA ASN A 11 2.54 16.22 -4.76
C ASN A 11 4.02 15.93 -5.05
N SER A 12 4.85 16.96 -5.08
CA SER A 12 6.31 16.83 -5.26
C SER A 12 6.94 15.90 -4.22
N ARG A 13 6.22 15.65 -3.11
CA ARG A 13 6.55 14.71 -2.06
C ARG A 13 5.37 13.75 -1.83
N PRO A 14 5.43 12.50 -2.31
CA PRO A 14 4.31 11.55 -2.24
C PRO A 14 3.94 11.14 -0.79
N TRP A 15 4.84 11.36 0.17
CA TRP A 15 4.61 11.07 1.59
C TRP A 15 3.89 12.17 2.37
N ILE A 16 3.62 13.33 1.76
CA ILE A 16 2.89 14.41 2.42
C ILE A 16 1.39 14.22 2.17
N VAL A 17 0.67 13.90 3.25
CA VAL A 17 -0.78 13.69 3.25
C VAL A 17 -1.49 15.03 3.14
N SER A 18 -2.29 15.25 2.09
CA SER A 18 -3.11 16.46 1.95
C SER A 18 -4.18 16.58 3.04
N ASP A 19 -4.70 17.78 3.28
CA ASP A 19 -5.75 17.97 4.30
C ASP A 19 -7.02 17.19 3.96
N GLU A 20 -7.39 17.12 2.67
CA GLU A 20 -8.53 16.36 2.21
C GLU A 20 -8.36 14.85 2.47
N LEU A 21 -7.20 14.29 2.13
CA LEU A 21 -6.92 12.89 2.43
C LEU A 21 -6.90 12.65 3.94
N TRP A 22 -6.37 13.60 4.70
CA TRP A 22 -6.34 13.53 6.15
C TRP A 22 -7.74 13.50 6.77
N LEU A 23 -8.70 14.28 6.24
CA LEU A 23 -10.10 14.26 6.70
C LEU A 23 -10.77 12.89 6.51
N LEU A 24 -10.34 12.11 5.52
CA LEU A 24 -10.84 10.75 5.30
C LEU A 24 -10.20 9.74 6.24
N ILE A 25 -8.92 9.91 6.55
CA ILE A 25 -8.15 8.96 7.37
C ILE A 25 -8.41 9.17 8.86
N LYS A 26 -8.44 10.42 9.33
CA LYS A 26 -8.55 10.78 10.75
C LYS A 26 -9.68 10.04 11.49
N PRO A 27 -10.90 9.89 10.95
CA PRO A 27 -12.00 9.19 11.63
C PRO A 27 -11.78 7.68 11.78
N LEU A 28 -10.90 7.09 10.97
CA LEU A 28 -10.61 5.65 11.01
C LEU A 28 -9.60 5.29 12.09
N LEU A 29 -8.84 6.28 12.59
CA LEU A 29 -7.78 6.05 13.55
C LEU A 29 -8.34 5.75 14.94
N PRO A 30 -7.75 4.80 15.66
CA PRO A 30 -8.14 4.54 17.05
C PRO A 30 -7.83 5.78 17.90
N GLN A 31 -8.74 6.10 18.82
CA GLN A 31 -8.51 7.16 19.79
C GLN A 31 -7.33 6.78 20.69
N PRO A 32 -6.41 7.72 20.98
CA PRO A 32 -5.33 7.45 21.91
C PRO A 32 -5.90 7.18 23.30
N ALA A 33 -5.43 6.10 23.94
CA ALA A 33 -5.76 5.82 25.32
C ALA A 33 -5.37 7.02 26.23
N PRO A 34 -6.15 7.29 27.29
CA PRO A 34 -5.83 8.35 28.22
C PRO A 34 -4.44 8.14 28.83
N LYS A 35 -3.67 9.22 28.97
CA LYS A 35 -2.35 9.17 29.60
C LYS A 35 -2.52 8.96 31.11
N LEU A 36 -1.98 7.86 31.62
CA LEU A 36 -1.90 7.58 33.06
C LEU A 36 -0.77 8.37 33.75
N VAL A 37 0.26 8.78 33.00
CA VAL A 37 1.43 9.52 33.52
C VAL A 37 1.79 10.68 32.60
N ALA A 38 2.19 11.81 33.19
CA ALA A 38 2.74 12.95 32.47
C ALA A 38 4.11 12.58 31.88
N GLY A 39 4.16 12.48 30.56
CA GLY A 39 5.39 12.20 29.81
C GLY A 39 5.36 12.92 28.45
N ARG A 40 6.41 12.70 27.64
CA ARG A 40 6.60 13.36 26.33
C ARG A 40 5.28 13.39 25.53
N PRO A 41 4.91 14.54 24.94
CA PRO A 41 3.71 14.62 24.11
C PRO A 41 3.77 13.58 22.98
N ARG A 42 2.63 12.96 22.70
CA ARG A 42 2.52 11.97 21.63
C ARG A 42 2.68 12.69 20.29
N VAL A 43 3.47 12.10 19.38
CA VAL A 43 3.58 12.61 18.01
C VAL A 43 2.19 12.61 17.35
N PRO A 44 1.73 13.76 16.79
CA PRO A 44 0.48 13.87 16.06
C PRO A 44 0.31 12.76 15.03
N ASP A 45 -0.88 12.19 14.93
CA ASP A 45 -1.13 11.05 14.03
C ASP A 45 -0.81 11.37 12.56
N ARG A 46 -1.09 12.60 12.10
CA ARG A 46 -0.76 13.01 10.72
C ARG A 46 0.74 12.98 10.45
N GLN A 47 1.55 13.46 11.39
CA GLN A 47 3.01 13.45 11.26
C GLN A 47 3.55 12.02 11.25
N ALA A 48 3.02 11.16 12.12
CA ALA A 48 3.37 9.74 12.14
C ALA A 48 3.00 9.06 10.81
N LEU A 49 1.83 9.37 10.24
CA LEU A 49 1.43 8.85 8.93
C LEU A 49 2.38 9.33 7.81
N CYS A 50 2.73 10.61 7.76
CA CYS A 50 3.71 11.11 6.79
C CYS A 50 5.07 10.40 6.92
N GLY A 51 5.53 10.15 8.15
CA GLY A 51 6.76 9.39 8.41
C GLY A 51 6.68 7.93 7.95
N ILE A 52 5.56 7.25 8.23
CA ILE A 52 5.30 5.89 7.72
C ILE A 52 5.38 5.89 6.19
N LEU A 53 4.67 6.80 5.52
CA LEU A 53 4.66 6.87 4.07
C LEU A 53 6.04 7.18 3.49
N PHE A 54 6.84 8.02 4.16
CA PHE A 54 8.20 8.30 3.77
C PHE A 54 9.07 7.04 3.78
N VAL A 55 9.05 6.28 4.88
CA VAL A 55 9.83 5.05 5.02
C VAL A 55 9.39 4.01 4.00
N LEU A 56 8.07 3.82 3.83
CA LEU A 56 7.54 2.85 2.86
C LEU A 56 7.84 3.23 1.41
N HIS A 57 7.88 4.53 1.09
CA HIS A 57 8.19 5.01 -0.24
C HIS A 57 9.68 4.92 -0.58
N THR A 58 10.55 5.23 0.38
CA THR A 58 12.00 5.26 0.18
C THR A 58 12.68 3.92 0.45
N GLY A 59 12.04 3.03 1.21
CA GLY A 59 12.59 1.73 1.60
C GLY A 59 13.72 1.79 2.63
N ILE A 60 13.95 2.94 3.27
CA ILE A 60 14.98 3.07 4.31
C ILE A 60 14.63 2.28 5.56
N GLN A 61 15.63 2.00 6.40
CA GLN A 61 15.36 1.44 7.72
C GLN A 61 14.72 2.49 8.63
N TRP A 62 13.86 2.04 9.54
CA TRP A 62 13.13 2.92 10.46
C TRP A 62 14.07 3.81 11.29
N GLU A 63 15.24 3.32 11.70
CA GLU A 63 16.21 4.09 12.49
C GLU A 63 16.84 5.25 11.71
N TYR A 64 16.86 5.17 10.38
CA TYR A 64 17.43 6.19 9.50
C TYR A 64 16.40 7.24 9.04
N LEU A 65 15.19 7.25 9.60
CA LEU A 65 14.22 8.30 9.30
C LEU A 65 14.79 9.68 9.72
N PRO A 66 15.02 10.62 8.78
CA PRO A 66 15.62 11.91 9.10
C PRO A 66 14.73 12.71 10.06
N GLN A 67 15.28 13.13 11.19
CA GLN A 67 14.52 13.83 12.22
C GLN A 67 14.20 15.28 11.81
N GLU A 68 14.96 15.85 10.87
CA GLU A 68 14.77 17.21 10.36
C GLU A 68 13.43 17.37 9.62
N LEU A 69 12.82 16.26 9.18
CA LEU A 69 11.51 16.26 8.53
C LEU A 69 10.35 16.46 9.50
N GLY A 70 10.58 16.35 10.82
CA GLY A 70 9.56 16.61 11.84
C GLY A 70 8.47 15.54 11.97
N PHE A 71 8.68 14.33 11.45
CA PHE A 71 7.72 13.22 11.56
C PHE A 71 7.81 12.43 12.88
N GLY A 72 8.77 12.79 13.74
CA GLY A 72 9.14 12.01 14.94
C GLY A 72 10.21 10.95 14.62
N SER A 73 10.46 10.05 15.57
CA SER A 73 11.41 8.95 15.33
C SER A 73 10.77 7.85 14.47
N GLY A 74 11.57 7.16 13.66
CA GLY A 74 11.02 6.07 12.85
C GLY A 74 10.52 4.90 13.70
N MET A 75 11.09 4.64 14.88
CA MET A 75 10.50 3.69 15.83
C MET A 75 9.11 4.10 16.32
N THR A 76 8.84 5.41 16.46
CA THR A 76 7.48 5.89 16.78
C THR A 76 6.53 5.62 15.61
N CYS A 77 6.98 5.84 14.38
CA CYS A 77 6.22 5.55 13.17
C CYS A 77 5.93 4.05 13.04
N TRP A 78 6.91 3.18 13.27
CA TRP A 78 6.75 1.73 13.24
C TRP A 78 5.74 1.24 14.29
N ARG A 79 5.86 1.69 15.55
CA ARG A 79 4.88 1.35 16.61
C ARG A 79 3.47 1.80 16.25
N ARG A 80 3.35 2.96 15.59
CA ARG A 80 2.07 3.50 15.11
C ARG A 80 1.50 2.63 13.99
N LEU A 81 2.32 2.26 13.02
CA LEU A 81 1.96 1.36 11.92
C LEU A 81 1.45 0.02 12.46
N ALA A 82 2.17 -0.60 13.39
CA ALA A 82 1.79 -1.87 14.02
C ALA A 82 0.44 -1.75 14.75
N ALA A 83 0.28 -0.73 15.60
CA ALA A 83 -0.97 -0.51 16.34
C ALA A 83 -2.18 -0.25 15.41
N TRP A 84 -1.98 0.49 14.31
CA TRP A 84 -3.03 0.73 13.31
C TRP A 84 -3.34 -0.50 12.48
N ASN A 85 -2.34 -1.35 12.24
CA ASN A 85 -2.54 -2.64 11.59
C ASN A 85 -3.39 -3.58 12.46
N GLU A 86 -3.05 -3.70 13.75
CA GLU A 86 -3.83 -4.51 14.70
C GLU A 86 -5.26 -3.96 14.88
N ALA A 87 -5.42 -2.63 14.86
CA ALA A 87 -6.73 -2.01 14.87
C ALA A 87 -7.50 -2.13 13.53
N GLY A 88 -6.94 -2.71 12.47
CA GLY A 88 -7.61 -2.84 11.17
C GLY A 88 -7.90 -1.50 10.48
N VAL A 89 -7.05 -0.48 10.70
CA VAL A 89 -7.19 0.84 10.07
C VAL A 89 -7.00 0.73 8.55
N TRP A 90 -6.02 -0.05 8.11
CA TRP A 90 -5.65 -0.18 6.69
C TRP A 90 -6.76 -0.83 5.87
N ASP A 91 -7.39 -1.88 6.41
CA ASP A 91 -8.52 -2.55 5.75
C ASP A 91 -9.71 -1.61 5.58
N ARG A 92 -10.04 -0.84 6.63
CA ARG A 92 -11.11 0.15 6.59
C ARG A 92 -10.80 1.26 5.60
N LEU A 93 -9.56 1.76 5.58
CA LEU A 93 -9.14 2.77 4.62
C LEU A 93 -9.24 2.25 3.18
N HIS A 94 -8.79 1.03 2.94
CA HIS A 94 -8.90 0.38 1.64
C HIS A 94 -10.37 0.28 1.18
N ALA A 95 -11.28 -0.13 2.07
CA ALA A 95 -12.72 -0.21 1.77
C ALA A 95 -13.33 1.16 1.44
N VAL A 96 -12.95 2.23 2.16
CA VAL A 96 -13.40 3.61 1.89
C VAL A 96 -12.92 4.07 0.52
N LEU A 97 -11.65 3.87 0.20
CA LEU A 97 -11.08 4.25 -1.09
C LEU A 97 -11.72 3.48 -2.25
N LEU A 98 -11.91 2.17 -2.08
CA LEU A 98 -12.57 1.33 -3.06
C LEU A 98 -14.01 1.78 -3.32
N THR A 99 -14.75 2.12 -2.26
CA THR A 99 -16.12 2.63 -2.35
C THR A 99 -16.16 3.94 -3.16
N LYS A 100 -15.24 4.87 -2.88
CA LYS A 100 -15.13 6.12 -3.64
C LYS A 100 -14.84 5.90 -5.12
N LEU A 101 -13.89 5.02 -5.44
CA LEU A 101 -13.52 4.71 -6.83
C LEU A 101 -14.66 4.01 -7.58
N ARG A 102 -15.41 3.12 -6.91
CA ARG A 102 -16.63 2.50 -7.45
C ARG A 102 -17.67 3.56 -7.80
N SER A 103 -17.99 4.45 -6.86
CA SER A 103 -18.98 5.52 -7.07
C SER A 103 -18.56 6.48 -8.18
N ALA A 104 -17.26 6.73 -8.33
CA ALA A 104 -16.72 7.56 -9.39
C ALA A 104 -16.61 6.86 -10.76
N LYS A 105 -16.98 5.58 -10.86
CA LYS A 105 -16.80 4.74 -12.07
C LYS A 105 -15.37 4.74 -12.61
N GLN A 106 -14.37 4.85 -11.73
CA GLN A 106 -12.95 4.87 -12.09
C GLN A 106 -12.27 3.50 -11.98
N LEU A 107 -13.02 2.46 -11.65
CA LEU A 107 -12.52 1.08 -11.63
C LEU A 107 -12.78 0.43 -12.99
N ASP A 108 -11.70 0.05 -13.67
CA ASP A 108 -11.76 -0.80 -14.84
C ASP A 108 -11.90 -2.27 -14.39
N TRP A 109 -13.08 -2.85 -14.61
CA TRP A 109 -13.36 -4.26 -14.30
C TRP A 109 -12.96 -5.22 -15.42
N SER A 110 -12.55 -4.72 -16.59
CA SER A 110 -12.10 -5.56 -17.70
C SER A 110 -10.75 -6.22 -17.42
N ARG A 111 -10.00 -5.70 -16.44
CA ARG A 111 -8.67 -6.17 -16.04
C ARG A 111 -8.56 -6.20 -14.52
N ALA A 112 -8.26 -7.37 -13.96
CA ALA A 112 -7.91 -7.53 -12.55
C ALA A 112 -6.55 -8.22 -12.46
N VAL A 113 -5.63 -7.65 -11.67
CA VAL A 113 -4.34 -8.27 -11.35
C VAL A 113 -4.42 -8.75 -9.90
N ILE A 114 -4.27 -10.06 -9.72
CA ILE A 114 -4.18 -10.68 -8.39
C ILE A 114 -2.69 -10.85 -8.10
N ASP A 115 -2.19 -10.11 -7.12
CA ASP A 115 -0.83 -10.31 -6.61
C ASP A 115 -0.86 -11.23 -5.38
N SER A 116 0.15 -12.09 -5.24
CA SER A 116 0.29 -12.99 -4.10
C SER A 116 1.73 -12.98 -3.60
N SER A 117 1.91 -12.64 -2.32
CA SER A 117 3.21 -12.69 -1.67
C SER A 117 3.42 -14.04 -0.99
N HIS A 118 4.50 -14.74 -1.34
CA HIS A 118 4.88 -16.00 -0.72
C HIS A 118 6.09 -15.77 0.18
N VAL A 119 5.92 -15.97 1.50
CA VAL A 119 7.03 -15.90 2.46
C VAL A 119 7.39 -17.32 2.89
N ARG A 120 8.66 -17.71 2.75
CA ARG A 120 9.13 -19.01 3.26
C ARG A 120 9.03 -19.02 4.77
N ALA A 121 8.43 -20.07 5.33
CA ALA A 121 8.39 -20.28 6.76
C ALA A 121 9.83 -20.30 7.33
N ALA A 122 10.12 -19.42 8.29
CA ALA A 122 11.45 -19.24 8.86
C ALA A 122 11.96 -20.48 9.62
N ARG A 123 11.04 -21.32 10.10
CA ARG A 123 11.31 -22.65 10.65
C ARG A 123 10.34 -23.61 9.98
N ARG A 124 10.85 -24.80 9.60
CA ARG A 124 10.11 -25.87 8.92
C ARG A 124 8.67 -25.96 9.45
N GLY A 125 7.72 -25.39 8.71
CA GLY A 125 6.31 -25.47 9.04
C GLY A 125 5.82 -26.92 8.97
N PRO A 126 4.62 -27.21 9.46
CA PRO A 126 4.00 -28.52 9.25
C PRO A 126 4.11 -28.91 7.77
N LYS A 127 4.45 -30.17 7.49
CA LYS A 127 4.49 -30.65 6.09
C LYS A 127 3.15 -30.32 5.44
N ALA A 128 3.18 -29.68 4.27
CA ALA A 128 1.99 -29.46 3.49
C ALA A 128 1.25 -30.79 3.33
N GLY A 129 -0.05 -30.81 3.62
CA GLY A 129 -0.88 -31.97 3.34
C GLY A 129 -0.81 -32.30 1.84
N PRO A 130 -1.12 -33.55 1.44
CA PRO A 130 -1.12 -33.94 0.04
C PRO A 130 -1.99 -32.95 -0.76
N ALA A 131 -1.36 -32.17 -1.63
CA ALA A 131 -2.11 -31.37 -2.59
C ALA A 131 -2.82 -32.37 -3.52
N ARG A 132 -4.14 -32.22 -3.69
CA ARG A 132 -4.84 -32.92 -4.77
C ARG A 132 -4.16 -32.47 -6.06
N SER A 133 -3.63 -33.41 -6.83
CA SER A 133 -3.14 -33.10 -8.17
C SER A 133 -4.32 -32.55 -8.95
N THR A 134 -4.34 -31.24 -9.19
CA THR A 134 -5.11 -30.69 -10.29
C THR A 134 -4.55 -31.34 -11.55
N GLU A 135 -5.40 -31.88 -12.41
CA GLU A 135 -4.99 -32.43 -13.69
C GLU A 135 -4.04 -31.46 -14.39
N HIS A 136 -3.11 -32.02 -15.18
CA HIS A 136 -2.05 -31.27 -15.84
C HIS A 136 -2.64 -30.40 -16.97
N VAL A 137 -3.30 -29.30 -16.62
CA VAL A 137 -3.81 -28.32 -17.58
C VAL A 137 -2.66 -27.42 -17.97
N ARG A 138 -2.42 -27.30 -19.28
CA ARG A 138 -1.41 -26.41 -19.85
C ARG A 138 -1.79 -24.97 -19.48
N ALA A 139 -1.03 -24.35 -18.58
CA ALA A 139 -1.25 -22.94 -18.23
C ALA A 139 -1.10 -22.06 -19.47
N ALA A 140 -1.99 -21.08 -19.63
CA ALA A 140 -1.85 -20.08 -20.68
C ALA A 140 -0.51 -19.34 -20.47
N SER A 141 0.40 -19.46 -21.43
CA SER A 141 1.69 -18.77 -21.38
C SER A 141 1.47 -17.27 -21.56
N ILE A 142 1.76 -16.50 -20.52
CA ILE A 142 1.76 -15.02 -20.54
C ILE A 142 2.99 -14.43 -21.27
N THR A 143 3.93 -15.30 -21.68
CA THR A 143 5.18 -14.95 -22.36
C THR A 143 5.23 -15.52 -23.77
N SER A 144 4.46 -14.95 -24.69
CA SER A 144 4.81 -14.89 -26.12
C SER A 144 3.83 -14.02 -26.89
N SER A 145 4.16 -12.75 -27.09
CA SER A 145 3.62 -12.00 -28.22
C SER A 145 4.28 -12.57 -29.48
N SER A 146 3.51 -13.05 -30.46
CA SER A 146 4.07 -13.44 -31.75
C SER A 146 4.64 -12.20 -32.43
N THR A 147 5.96 -12.00 -32.38
CA THR A 147 6.60 -11.01 -33.26
C THR A 147 6.46 -11.54 -34.69
N GLY A 148 5.75 -10.79 -35.54
CA GLY A 148 5.58 -11.14 -36.95
C GLY A 148 6.94 -11.38 -37.62
N ARG A 149 7.05 -12.51 -38.33
CA ARG A 149 8.26 -12.90 -39.06
C ARG A 149 8.60 -11.81 -40.09
N ALA A 150 9.74 -11.16 -39.95
CA ALA A 150 10.25 -10.22 -40.94
C ALA A 150 10.45 -10.92 -42.29
N SER A 151 9.88 -10.35 -43.35
CA SER A 151 10.06 -10.81 -44.73
C SER A 151 11.46 -10.39 -45.22
N ARG A 152 12.25 -11.34 -45.71
CA ARG A 152 13.49 -11.03 -46.43
C ARG A 152 13.15 -10.83 -47.90
N SER A 153 13.23 -9.59 -48.39
CA SER A 153 13.24 -9.30 -49.82
C SER A 153 14.51 -9.89 -50.44
N ARG A 154 14.38 -10.62 -51.56
CA ARG A 154 15.52 -10.98 -52.40
C ARG A 154 15.74 -9.86 -53.41
N CYS A 155 16.89 -9.19 -53.34
CA CYS A 155 17.39 -8.39 -54.45
C CYS A 155 17.81 -9.32 -55.59
N ARG A 156 17.44 -8.94 -56.81
CA ARG A 156 17.90 -9.53 -58.06
C ARG A 156 19.33 -9.10 -58.37
#